data_AF-A0A7S0JCD7-F1
#
_entry.id   AF-A0A7S0JCD7-F1
#
_cell.length_a   1.000
_cell.length_b   1.000
_cell.length_c   1.000
_cell.angle_alpha   90.00
_cell.angle_beta   90.00
_cell.angle_gamma   90.00
#
_symmetry.space_group_name_H-M   'P 1'
#
loop_
_entity.id
_entity.type
_entity.pdbx_description
1 polymer ?
#
loop_
_entity_poly.entity_id
_entity_poly.type
_entity_poly.pdbx_seq_one_letter_code
_entity_poly.pdbx_strand_id
1 'polypeptide(L)'
;VPSLPKEAPTKLRPVDDEYCRFEEAGLGEAVHLALVIPAGGLGERLGFSDVKLALPADISSGATVLEVYASYIFAIQQLLTESFGRQVRIPLAIMTSLDTDSGVRQLLAANNYYGLTRSQVSLLQ
;
A
#
# COMPACT_ATOMS: atom_id res chain seq x y z
N VAL A 1 -4.96 -4.10 21.40
CA VAL A 1 -4.79 -4.51 19.99
C VAL A 1 -6.06 -4.10 19.27
N PRO A 2 -6.01 -3.34 18.17
CA PRO A 2 -7.21 -3.08 17.37
C PRO A 2 -7.74 -4.42 16.88
N SER A 3 -8.89 -4.83 17.38
CA SER A 3 -9.55 -6.08 17.00
C SER A 3 -10.81 -5.76 16.21
N LEU A 4 -11.06 -6.52 15.14
CA LEU A 4 -12.33 -6.45 14.42
C LEU A 4 -13.49 -6.68 15.41
N PRO A 5 -14.56 -5.87 15.38
CA PRO A 5 -15.73 -6.07 16.23
C PRO A 5 -16.30 -7.47 16.01
N LYS A 6 -16.50 -8.22 17.10
CA LYS A 6 -16.96 -9.62 17.06
C LYS A 6 -18.40 -9.80 16.55
N GLU A 7 -19.16 -8.71 16.46
CA GLU A 7 -20.61 -8.74 16.21
C GLU A 7 -21.06 -7.90 15.00
N ALA A 8 -20.14 -7.32 14.23
CA ALA A 8 -20.55 -6.57 13.05
C ALA A 8 -21.14 -7.51 11.98
N PRO A 9 -22.30 -7.21 11.39
CA PRO A 9 -22.82 -7.97 10.26
C PRO A 9 -21.72 -8.05 9.19
N THR A 10 -21.35 -9.28 8.82
CA THR A 10 -20.07 -9.60 8.19
C THR A 10 -19.99 -9.21 6.72
N LYS A 11 -20.93 -8.39 6.23
CA LYS A 11 -21.10 -8.07 4.82
C LYS A 11 -21.49 -6.62 4.62
N LEU A 12 -20.48 -5.75 4.58
CA LEU A 12 -20.63 -4.41 4.05
C LEU A 12 -20.86 -4.51 2.55
N ARG A 13 -21.99 -4.00 2.08
CA ARG A 13 -22.21 -3.78 0.64
C ARG A 13 -21.79 -2.35 0.34
N PRO A 14 -21.02 -2.10 -0.74
CA PRO A 14 -20.73 -0.75 -1.16
C PRO A 14 -22.02 0.08 -1.23
N VAL A 15 -21.93 1.37 -0.92
CA VAL A 15 -23.00 2.38 -0.92
C VAL A 15 -24.17 2.23 0.05
N ASP A 16 -24.26 1.16 0.83
CA ASP A 16 -25.25 1.09 1.92
C ASP A 16 -24.91 2.06 3.07
N ASP A 17 -25.91 2.50 3.83
CA ASP A 17 -25.74 3.45 4.94
C ASP A 17 -24.66 3.02 5.95
N GLU A 18 -24.58 1.72 6.26
CA GLU A 18 -23.55 1.20 7.16
C GLU A 18 -22.15 1.25 6.56
N TYR A 19 -22.01 0.97 5.26
CA TYR A 19 -20.75 1.10 4.54
C TYR A 19 -20.30 2.57 4.53
N CYS A 20 -21.19 3.50 4.17
CA CYS A 20 -20.90 4.93 4.15
C CYS A 20 -20.49 5.44 5.54
N ARG A 21 -21.18 4.99 6.61
CA ARG A 21 -20.81 5.33 7.99
C ARG A 21 -19.41 4.86 8.36
N PHE A 22 -19.01 3.65 7.97
CA PHE A 22 -17.67 3.13 8.23
C PHE A 22 -16.61 3.76 7.35
N GLU A 23 -16.94 4.13 6.11
CA GLU A 23 -16.05 4.87 5.22
C GLU A 23 -15.75 6.27 5.78
N GLU A 24 -16.77 6.99 6.25
CA GLU A 24 -16.60 8.29 6.91
C GLU A 24 -15.75 8.18 8.19
N ALA A 25 -16.05 7.20 9.06
CA ALA A 25 -15.27 6.95 10.26
C ALA A 25 -13.81 6.57 9.93
N GLY A 26 -13.61 5.72 8.91
CA GLY A 26 -12.30 5.31 8.44
C GLY A 26 -11.51 6.47 7.84
N LEU A 27 -12.16 7.36 7.10
CA LEU A 27 -11.53 8.56 6.53
C LEU A 27 -11.05 9.52 7.63
N GLY A 28 -11.81 9.66 8.71
CA GLY A 28 -11.41 10.43 9.89
C GLY A 28 -10.12 9.91 10.54
N GLU A 29 -9.94 8.59 10.58
CA GLU A 29 -8.75 7.94 11.14
C GLU A 29 -7.61 7.72 10.15
N ALA A 30 -7.88 7.80 8.84
CA ALA A 30 -6.90 7.50 7.80
C ALA A 30 -5.71 8.47 7.77
N VAL A 31 -5.79 9.63 8.45
CA VAL A 31 -4.63 10.50 8.69
C VAL A 31 -3.54 9.83 9.55
N HIS A 32 -3.90 8.80 10.33
CA HIS A 32 -3.00 7.99 11.15
C HIS A 32 -2.58 6.68 10.46
N LEU A 33 -2.98 6.46 9.21
CA LEU A 33 -2.73 5.24 8.45
C LEU A 33 -1.25 5.11 8.07
N ALA A 34 -0.74 3.88 8.12
CA ALA A 34 0.48 3.46 7.45
C ALA A 34 0.21 2.16 6.68
N LEU A 35 0.85 1.99 5.52
CA LEU A 35 0.79 0.75 4.74
C LEU A 35 2.03 -0.09 5.02
N VAL A 36 1.86 -1.39 5.26
CA VAL A 36 2.97 -2.33 5.47
C VAL A 36 2.87 -3.47 4.46
N ILE A 37 3.95 -3.69 3.71
CA ILE A 37 4.03 -4.75 2.70
C ILE A 37 5.07 -5.80 3.12
N PRO A 38 4.67 -7.03 3.47
CA PRO A 38 5.60 -8.13 3.68
C PRO A 38 6.11 -8.69 2.34
N ALA A 39 7.34 -8.32 1.98
CA ALA A 39 8.03 -8.67 0.73
C ALA A 39 9.33 -9.46 0.96
N GLY A 40 9.43 -10.24 2.03
CA GLY A 40 10.62 -11.03 2.35
C GLY A 40 10.82 -12.31 1.52
N GLY A 41 9.80 -12.77 0.79
CA GLY A 41 9.87 -14.01 0.02
C GLY A 41 10.26 -13.80 -1.44
N LEU A 42 11.23 -14.59 -1.93
CA LEU A 42 11.78 -14.51 -3.30
C LEU A 42 10.78 -14.84 -4.41
N GLY A 43 9.80 -15.71 -4.15
CA GLY A 43 8.78 -16.05 -5.14
C GLY A 43 9.20 -17.11 -6.15
N GLU A 44 10.09 -18.00 -5.75
CA GLU A 44 10.59 -19.13 -6.55
C GLU A 44 9.48 -19.97 -7.20
N ARG A 45 8.33 -20.14 -6.52
CA ARG A 45 7.15 -20.84 -7.07
C ARG A 45 6.55 -20.16 -8.30
N LEU A 46 6.80 -18.87 -8.48
CA LEU A 46 6.36 -18.10 -9.64
C LEU A 46 7.37 -18.18 -10.79
N GLY A 47 8.53 -18.83 -10.58
CA GLY A 47 9.60 -18.89 -11.57
C GLY A 47 10.23 -17.53 -11.88
N PHE A 48 10.03 -16.54 -10.99
CA PHE A 48 10.47 -15.17 -11.18
C PHE A 48 11.77 -14.93 -10.42
N SER A 49 12.75 -14.32 -11.09
CA SER A 49 14.11 -14.16 -10.55
C SER A 49 14.32 -12.84 -9.81
N ASP A 50 13.45 -11.86 -10.04
CA ASP A 50 13.46 -10.58 -9.33
C ASP A 50 12.52 -10.62 -8.11
N VAL A 51 12.47 -9.51 -7.36
CA VAL A 51 11.55 -9.37 -6.23
C VAL A 51 10.09 -9.40 -6.70
N LYS A 52 9.21 -10.10 -5.97
CA LYS A 52 7.78 -10.23 -6.31
C LYS A 52 7.07 -8.91 -6.59
N LEU A 53 7.53 -7.83 -5.96
CA LEU A 53 7.00 -6.49 -6.12
C LEU A 53 7.20 -5.91 -7.53
N ALA A 54 8.13 -6.46 -8.31
CA ALA A 54 8.37 -6.12 -9.71
C ALA A 54 7.48 -6.89 -10.70
N LEU A 55 6.70 -7.88 -10.23
CA LEU A 55 5.80 -8.62 -11.11
C LEU A 55 4.75 -7.68 -11.70
N PRO A 56 4.37 -7.87 -12.99
CA PRO A 56 3.26 -7.14 -13.57
C PRO A 56 1.96 -7.56 -12.88
N ALA A 57 1.23 -6.59 -12.35
CA ALA A 57 -0.09 -6.77 -11.76
C ALA A 57 -1.19 -6.84 -12.83
N ASP A 58 -0.96 -6.21 -13.99
CA ASP A 58 -1.86 -6.21 -15.14
C ASP A 58 -1.03 -6.34 -16.44
N ILE A 59 -1.51 -7.16 -17.37
CA ILE A 59 -0.82 -7.44 -18.66
C ILE A 59 -0.89 -6.23 -19.59
N SER A 60 -1.99 -5.48 -19.56
CA SER A 60 -2.26 -4.38 -20.48
C SER A 60 -1.44 -3.13 -20.17
N SER A 61 -1.25 -2.82 -18.89
CA SER A 61 -0.45 -1.67 -18.45
C SER A 61 1.01 -2.03 -18.20
N GLY A 62 1.29 -3.29 -17.85
CA GLY A 62 2.61 -3.71 -17.36
C GLY A 62 2.96 -3.14 -15.98
N ALA A 63 2.00 -2.49 -15.30
CA ALA A 63 2.23 -1.87 -14.00
C ALA A 63 2.66 -2.93 -12.99
N THR A 64 3.68 -2.62 -12.18
CA THR A 64 4.16 -3.58 -11.19
C THR A 64 3.21 -3.65 -9.99
N VAL A 65 3.28 -4.74 -9.22
CA VAL A 65 2.53 -4.85 -7.95
C VAL A 65 2.84 -3.67 -7.02
N LEU A 66 4.10 -3.23 -6.95
CA LEU A 66 4.47 -2.07 -6.12
C LEU A 66 3.91 -0.76 -6.66
N GLU A 67 3.83 -0.59 -7.97
CA GLU A 67 3.21 0.56 -8.61
C GLU A 67 1.72 0.66 -8.26
N VAL A 68 1.00 -0.46 -8.29
CA VAL A 68 -0.40 -0.51 -7.88
C VAL A 68 -0.56 -0.06 -6.42
N TYR A 69 0.27 -0.56 -5.49
CA TYR A 69 0.23 -0.09 -4.10
C TYR A 69 0.56 1.39 -3.94
N ALA A 70 1.55 1.90 -4.70
CA ALA A 70 1.86 3.32 -4.70
C ALA A 70 0.68 4.16 -5.21
N SER A 71 -0.06 3.67 -6.21
CA SER A 71 -1.26 4.34 -6.72
C SER A 71 -2.38 4.41 -5.67
N TYR A 72 -2.58 3.37 -4.87
CA TYR A 72 -3.54 3.39 -3.75
C TYR A 72 -3.13 4.39 -2.68
N ILE A 73 -1.85 4.43 -2.31
CA ILE A 73 -1.32 5.44 -1.38
C ILE A 73 -1.59 6.84 -1.92
N PHE A 74 -1.31 7.08 -3.21
CA PHE A 74 -1.53 8.37 -3.82
C PHE A 74 -3.01 8.79 -3.80
N ALA A 75 -3.92 7.89 -4.17
CA ALA A 75 -5.36 8.15 -4.16
C ALA A 75 -5.87 8.50 -2.76
N ILE A 76 -5.47 7.74 -1.72
CA ILE A 76 -5.88 8.03 -0.34
C ILE A 76 -5.27 9.35 0.14
N GLN A 77 -4.01 9.63 -0.16
CA GLN A 77 -3.38 10.92 0.20
C GLN A 77 -4.09 12.12 -0.45
N GLN A 78 -4.53 11.99 -1.70
CA GLN A 78 -5.31 13.03 -2.37
C GLN A 78 -6.63 13.27 -1.65
N LEU A 79 -7.39 12.20 -1.38
CA LEU A 79 -8.66 12.26 -0.66
C LEU A 79 -8.52 12.90 0.73
N LEU A 80 -7.46 12.53 1.47
CA LEU A 80 -7.15 13.11 2.77
C LEU A 80 -6.72 14.58 2.66
N THR A 81 -5.95 14.93 1.63
CA THR A 81 -5.52 16.32 1.43
C THR A 81 -6.72 17.23 1.16
N GLU A 82 -7.70 16.76 0.37
CA GLU A 82 -8.95 17.47 0.11
C GLU A 82 -9.81 17.59 1.37
N SER A 83 -9.94 16.50 2.14
CA SER A 83 -10.80 16.43 3.33
C SER A 83 -10.25 17.25 4.51
N PHE A 84 -8.93 17.28 4.69
CA PHE A 84 -8.27 17.95 5.81
C PHE A 84 -7.67 19.33 5.45
N GLY A 85 -7.70 19.73 4.18
CA GLY A 85 -7.17 21.02 3.70
C GLY A 85 -5.65 21.18 3.87
N ARG A 86 -4.91 20.09 4.07
CA ARG A 86 -3.45 20.08 4.23
C ARG A 86 -2.86 18.84 3.60
N GLN A 87 -1.62 18.91 3.14
CA GLN A 87 -0.95 17.74 2.58
C GLN A 87 -0.82 16.62 3.63
N VAL A 88 -1.32 15.44 3.29
CA VAL A 88 -1.15 14.22 4.09
C VAL A 88 -0.28 13.23 3.33
N ARG A 89 0.68 12.62 4.03
CA ARG A 89 1.56 11.58 3.47
C ARG A 89 1.39 10.30 4.28
N ILE A 90 1.08 9.21 3.60
CA ILE A 90 0.91 7.89 4.23
C ILE A 90 2.27 7.19 4.20
N PRO A 91 2.83 6.82 5.37
CA PRO A 91 4.05 6.04 5.42
C PRO A 91 3.84 4.66 4.80
N LEU A 92 4.82 4.24 4.00
CA LEU A 92 4.93 2.90 3.45
C LEU A 92 6.13 2.19 4.08
N ALA A 93 5.87 1.12 4.82
CA ALA A 93 6.91 0.19 5.27
C ALA A 93 6.93 -1.05 4.36
N ILE A 94 8.09 -1.40 3.83
CA ILE A 94 8.29 -2.64 3.07
C ILE A 94 9.20 -3.54 3.88
N MET A 95 8.67 -4.64 4.39
CA MET A 95 9.46 -5.65 5.09
C MET A 95 10.13 -6.55 4.05
N THR A 96 11.44 -6.60 4.09
CA THR A 96 12.30 -7.34 3.17
C THR A 96 13.06 -8.42 3.93
N SER A 97 13.77 -9.30 3.23
CA SER A 97 14.74 -10.23 3.81
C SER A 97 16.14 -9.84 3.34
N LEU A 98 17.15 -10.58 3.78
CA LEU A 98 18.52 -10.44 3.26
C LEU A 98 18.55 -10.63 1.73
N ASP A 99 17.71 -11.52 1.21
CA ASP A 99 17.70 -11.87 -0.22
C ASP A 99 16.86 -10.91 -1.06
N THR A 100 15.93 -10.14 -0.47
CA THR A 100 15.03 -9.24 -1.22
C THR A 100 15.32 -7.74 -1.05
N ASP A 101 16.05 -7.32 -0.03
CA ASP A 101 16.28 -5.89 0.27
C ASP A 101 16.93 -5.14 -0.90
N SER A 102 18.03 -5.68 -1.46
CA SER A 102 18.76 -5.05 -2.56
C SER A 102 17.88 -4.88 -3.82
N GLY A 103 17.12 -5.92 -4.17
CA GLY A 103 16.20 -5.90 -5.30
C GLY A 103 15.05 -4.90 -5.11
N VAL A 104 14.48 -4.79 -3.91
CA VAL A 104 13.43 -3.80 -3.61
C VAL A 104 13.99 -2.37 -3.69
N ARG A 105 15.21 -2.11 -3.17
CA ARG A 105 15.85 -0.79 -3.29
C ARG A 105 16.10 -0.42 -4.75
N GLN A 106 16.58 -1.36 -5.55
CA GLN A 106 16.82 -1.14 -6.97
C GLN A 106 15.52 -0.86 -7.72
N LEU A 107 14.46 -1.63 -7.46
CA LEU A 107 13.13 -1.44 -8.04
C LEU A 107 12.58 -0.04 -7.73
N LEU A 108 12.64 0.39 -6.46
CA LEU A 108 12.22 1.73 -6.06
C LEU A 108 13.03 2.82 -6.75
N ALA A 109 14.36 2.69 -6.78
CA ALA A 109 15.24 3.68 -7.39
C ALA A 109 15.01 3.81 -8.91
N ALA A 110 14.90 2.67 -9.61
CA ALA A 110 14.69 2.62 -11.06
C ALA A 110 13.36 3.28 -11.48
N ASN A 111 12.34 3.23 -10.62
CA ASN A 111 11.02 3.79 -10.89
C ASN A 111 10.77 5.14 -10.19
N ASN A 112 11.83 5.81 -9.73
CA ASN A 112 11.74 7.08 -8.99
C ASN A 112 10.70 7.04 -7.85
N TYR A 113 10.71 5.94 -7.09
CA TYR A 113 9.80 5.65 -5.97
C TYR A 113 8.31 5.71 -6.37
N TYR A 114 7.97 5.55 -7.65
CA TYR A 114 6.61 5.62 -8.17
C TYR A 114 5.90 6.94 -7.81
N GLY A 115 6.67 8.04 -7.73
CA GLY A 115 6.17 9.36 -7.32
C GLY A 115 6.03 9.56 -5.81
N LEU A 116 6.32 8.53 -5.00
CA LEU A 116 6.39 8.65 -3.56
C LEU A 116 7.64 9.42 -3.12
N THR A 117 7.55 10.25 -2.09
CA THR A 117 8.76 10.88 -1.52
C THR A 117 9.60 9.84 -0.79
N ARG A 118 10.91 9.84 -0.99
CA ARG A 118 11.82 8.85 -0.37
C ARG A 118 11.66 8.75 1.15
N SER A 119 11.42 9.86 1.83
CA SER A 119 11.22 9.91 3.28
C SER A 119 9.94 9.22 3.77
N GLN A 120 8.98 8.92 2.88
CA GLN A 120 7.75 8.22 3.23
C GLN A 120 7.86 6.71 3.02
N VAL A 121 8.96 6.21 2.45
CA VAL A 121 9.18 4.78 2.23
C VAL A 121 10.31 4.30 3.13
N SER A 122 9.99 3.34 4.00
CA SER A 122 10.94 2.70 4.92
C SER A 122 11.07 1.21 4.57
N LEU A 123 12.31 0.73 4.45
CA LEU A 123 12.57 -0.70 4.35
C LEU A 123 12.91 -1.24 5.74
N LEU A 124 12.25 -2.32 6.11
CA LEU A 124 12.47 -3.06 7.35
C LEU A 124 13.06 -4.42 6.96
N GLN A 125 13.98 -4.95 7.76
CA GLN A 125 14.54 -6.30 7.62
C GLN A 125 14.21 -7.12 8.86
#